data_AF-A0A534K0Z9-F1
#
_entry.id   AF-A0A534K0Z9-F1
#
_cell.length_a   1.000
_cell.length_b   1.000
_cell.length_c   1.000
_cell.angle_alpha   90.00
_cell.angle_beta   90.00
_cell.angle_gamma   90.00
#
_symmetry.space_group_name_H-M   'P 1'
#
loop_
_entity.id
_entity.type
_entity.pdbx_description
1 polymer ?
#
loop_
_entity_poly.entity_id
_entity_poly.type
_entity_poly.pdbx_seq_one_letter_code
_entity_poly.pdbx_strand_id
1 'polypeptide(L)'
;MVVLGLLIAFALAPMVASALPPAGLIVVSASAPAGWVVSTSADGGALTASSACVVGPGTSPLGAGSLELSVGSNGDGGVQVRQPGYAGVPLTSLTTLRYDTYVSVFAGCQAPYLILNVDWNFDGVTDDLLFFEPCYQTGAYSGAPVPAQGAPVLDTWQGWDALVGGWWSLNAGSFGPPLVTLASYTAAQPGTRIVNSP
;
A
#
# COMPACT_ATOMS: atom_id res chain seq x y z
N MET A 1 -19.51 60.83 3.34
CA MET A 1 -18.47 59.94 3.91
C MET A 1 -19.11 58.59 4.13
N VAL A 2 -18.82 57.61 3.28
CA VAL A 2 -19.34 56.24 3.40
C VAL A 2 -18.26 55.43 4.12
N VAL A 3 -18.59 54.87 5.28
CA VAL A 3 -17.72 53.94 6.02
C VAL A 3 -17.95 52.55 5.44
N LEU A 4 -16.92 51.98 4.81
CA LEU A 4 -16.93 50.62 4.27
C LEU A 4 -16.54 49.65 5.39
N GLY A 5 -17.48 48.83 5.85
CA GLY A 5 -17.24 47.79 6.85
C GLY A 5 -16.66 46.53 6.21
N LEU A 6 -15.44 46.16 6.62
CA LEU A 6 -14.78 44.92 6.22
C LEU A 6 -15.34 43.75 7.05
N LEU A 7 -16.05 42.82 6.41
CA LEU A 7 -16.45 41.55 7.03
C LEU A 7 -15.29 40.54 6.86
N ILE A 8 -14.63 40.18 7.96
CA ILE A 8 -13.67 39.07 7.97
C ILE A 8 -14.45 37.80 8.32
N ALA A 9 -14.70 36.95 7.32
CA ALA A 9 -15.24 35.61 7.55
C ALA A 9 -14.12 34.71 8.06
N PHE A 10 -14.15 34.36 9.35
CA PHE A 10 -13.36 33.26 9.89
C PHE A 10 -13.97 31.95 9.39
N ALA A 11 -13.29 31.27 8.46
CA ALA A 11 -13.61 29.89 8.12
C ALA A 11 -13.29 29.01 9.35
N LEU A 12 -14.32 28.52 10.04
CA LEU A 12 -14.14 27.43 11.00
C LEU A 12 -13.71 26.20 10.19
N ALA A 13 -12.43 25.83 10.29
CA ALA A 13 -12.01 24.49 9.89
C ALA A 13 -12.77 23.49 10.79
N PRO A 14 -13.46 22.48 10.23
CA PRO A 14 -14.08 21.45 11.05
C PRO A 14 -12.97 20.78 11.86
N MET A 15 -13.06 20.89 13.18
CA MET A 15 -12.18 20.17 14.10
C MET A 15 -12.62 18.71 14.04
N VAL A 16 -11.98 17.92 13.17
CA VAL A 16 -12.23 16.47 13.10
C VAL A 16 -11.80 15.90 14.45
N ALA A 17 -12.78 15.47 15.25
CA ALA A 17 -12.50 14.79 16.51
C ALA A 17 -11.76 13.49 16.19
N SER A 18 -10.45 13.48 16.47
CA SER A 18 -9.63 12.28 16.35
C SER A 18 -10.07 11.29 17.42
N ALA A 19 -10.83 10.27 17.03
CA ALA A 19 -11.07 9.14 17.91
C ALA A 19 -9.73 8.45 18.17
N LEU A 20 -9.41 8.20 19.44
CA LEU A 20 -8.29 7.32 19.78
C LEU A 20 -8.51 5.97 19.07
N PRO A 21 -7.46 5.40 18.47
CA PRO A 21 -7.58 4.12 17.79
C PRO A 21 -8.05 3.04 18.78
N PRO A 22 -8.85 2.06 18.34
CA PRO A 22 -9.14 0.86 19.12
C PRO A 22 -7.89 0.24 19.76
N ALA A 23 -8.04 -0.30 20.97
CA ALA A 23 -6.96 -1.00 21.66
C ALA A 23 -6.39 -2.13 20.77
N GLY A 24 -5.06 -2.20 20.67
CA GLY A 24 -4.35 -3.18 19.82
C GLY A 24 -3.95 -2.65 18.43
N LEU A 25 -4.35 -1.45 18.05
CA LEU A 25 -3.83 -0.79 16.84
C LEU A 25 -2.50 -0.08 17.10
N ILE A 26 -1.56 -0.25 16.18
CA ILE A 26 -0.30 0.49 16.16
C ILE A 26 -0.49 1.71 15.27
N VAL A 27 -0.40 2.92 15.83
CA VAL A 27 -0.41 4.15 15.05
C VAL A 27 1.01 4.46 14.59
N VAL A 28 1.17 4.59 13.27
CA VAL A 28 2.43 4.96 12.64
C VAL A 28 2.42 6.47 12.39
N SER A 29 3.50 7.15 12.78
CA SER A 29 3.71 8.57 12.52
C SER A 29 5.19 8.87 12.36
N ALA A 30 5.55 10.07 11.90
CA ALA A 30 6.95 10.49 11.79
C ALA A 30 7.70 10.42 13.15
N SER A 31 7.03 10.72 14.26
CA SER A 31 7.60 10.64 15.61
C SER A 31 7.53 9.24 16.24
N ALA A 32 6.75 8.33 15.66
CA ALA A 32 6.57 6.96 16.12
C ALA A 32 6.45 6.02 14.90
N PRO A 33 7.56 5.71 14.21
CA PRO A 33 7.52 4.98 12.94
C PRO A 33 7.19 3.50 13.09
N ALA A 34 7.19 2.96 14.32
CA ALA A 34 6.84 1.57 14.62
C ALA A 34 7.55 0.52 13.72
N GLY A 35 8.84 0.73 13.46
CA GLY A 35 9.67 -0.16 12.64
C GLY A 35 9.51 0.01 11.12
N TRP A 36 8.59 0.85 10.65
CA TRP A 36 8.46 1.16 9.23
C TRP A 36 9.62 2.02 8.74
N VAL A 37 10.16 1.68 7.57
CA VAL A 37 11.30 2.35 6.95
C VAL A 37 10.93 2.80 5.55
N VAL A 38 11.18 4.08 5.24
CA VAL A 38 10.94 4.66 3.91
C VAL A 38 12.15 4.41 3.02
N SER A 39 11.91 4.05 1.77
CA SER A 39 12.90 4.01 0.69
C SER A 39 12.35 4.73 -0.53
N THR A 40 13.18 5.53 -1.19
CA THR A 40 12.83 6.30 -2.39
C THR A 40 13.86 6.04 -3.47
N SER A 41 13.42 5.80 -4.70
CA SER A 41 14.29 5.67 -5.87
C SER A 41 14.20 6.90 -6.77
N ALA A 42 15.35 7.28 -7.35
CA ALA A 42 15.41 8.24 -8.43
C ALA A 42 15.68 7.49 -9.73
N ASP A 43 14.77 7.56 -10.69
CA ASP A 43 14.97 6.96 -11.99
C ASP A 43 15.32 8.08 -12.99
N GLY A 44 16.63 8.25 -13.19
CA GLY A 44 17.20 9.12 -14.24
C GLY A 44 17.25 10.63 -13.96
N GLY A 45 16.89 11.09 -12.76
CA GLY A 45 16.81 12.52 -12.43
C GLY A 45 16.92 12.86 -10.95
N ALA A 46 16.43 14.06 -10.57
CA ALA A 46 16.39 14.48 -9.16
C ALA A 46 15.38 13.63 -8.37
N LEU A 47 15.76 13.25 -7.14
CA LEU A 47 14.92 12.51 -6.21
C LEU A 47 13.75 13.39 -5.75
N THR A 48 12.62 13.28 -6.45
CA THR A 48 11.40 14.06 -6.21
C THR A 48 10.25 13.21 -5.69
N ALA A 49 10.40 11.88 -5.68
CA ALA A 49 9.48 10.99 -4.98
C ALA A 49 9.54 11.26 -3.48
N SER A 50 8.39 11.19 -2.80
CA SER A 50 8.31 11.55 -1.39
C SER A 50 7.24 10.75 -0.65
N SER A 51 7.33 10.77 0.68
CA SER A 51 6.28 10.26 1.55
C SER A 51 6.08 11.15 2.76
N ALA A 52 4.85 11.22 3.26
CA ALA A 52 4.50 11.97 4.46
C ALA A 52 3.33 11.32 5.19
N CYS A 53 3.33 11.39 6.53
CA CYS A 53 2.11 11.14 7.30
C CYS A 53 1.26 12.42 7.24
N VAL A 54 0.05 12.32 6.69
CA VAL A 54 -0.85 13.46 6.47
C VAL A 54 -2.22 13.22 7.11
N VAL A 55 -3.00 14.30 7.28
CA VAL A 55 -4.42 14.20 7.66
C VAL A 55 -5.25 14.05 6.39
N GLY A 56 -6.15 13.06 6.35
CA GLY A 56 -6.93 12.73 5.15
C GLY A 56 -6.10 11.98 4.09
N PRO A 57 -6.45 12.07 2.79
CA PRO A 57 -7.54 12.87 2.21
C PRO A 57 -8.94 12.41 2.67
N GLY A 58 -9.88 13.34 2.80
CA GLY A 58 -11.23 13.03 3.32
C GLY A 58 -11.21 12.43 4.73
N THR A 59 -12.11 11.48 5.01
CA THR A 59 -12.09 10.68 6.25
C THR A 59 -11.41 9.35 5.96
N SER A 60 -10.19 9.15 6.49
CA SER A 60 -9.45 7.91 6.32
C SER A 60 -10.14 6.74 7.07
N PRO A 61 -10.13 5.51 6.53
CA PRO A 61 -10.83 4.37 7.14
C PRO A 61 -10.39 4.02 8.57
N LEU A 62 -9.13 4.33 8.93
CA LEU A 62 -8.54 3.97 10.23
C LEU A 62 -8.26 5.19 11.14
N GLY A 63 -8.91 6.32 10.88
CA GLY A 63 -8.81 7.51 11.73
C GLY A 63 -8.53 8.77 10.92
N ALA A 64 -7.82 9.73 11.53
CA ALA A 64 -7.62 11.03 10.91
C ALA A 64 -6.50 11.06 9.85
N GLY A 65 -5.58 10.09 9.86
CA GLY A 65 -4.35 10.16 9.07
C GLY A 65 -4.20 9.06 8.01
N SER A 66 -3.28 9.30 7.08
CA SER A 66 -2.79 8.31 6.12
C SER A 66 -1.30 8.53 5.83
N LEU A 67 -0.69 7.55 5.17
CA LEU A 67 0.63 7.70 4.57
C LEU A 67 0.46 8.10 3.10
N GLU A 68 0.83 9.34 2.79
CA GLU A 68 0.90 9.82 1.41
C GLU A 68 2.18 9.30 0.76
N LEU A 69 2.03 8.77 -0.46
CA LEU A 69 3.11 8.33 -1.33
C LEU A 69 3.02 9.13 -2.63
N SER A 70 4.06 9.87 -2.97
CA SER A 70 4.13 10.62 -4.23
C SER A 70 5.25 10.08 -5.10
N VAL A 71 4.90 9.72 -6.34
CA VAL A 71 5.87 9.40 -7.38
C VAL A 71 6.69 10.64 -7.75
N GLY A 72 7.86 10.42 -8.37
CA GLY A 72 8.71 11.51 -8.85
C GLY A 72 7.98 12.38 -9.87
N SER A 73 8.42 13.64 -10.02
CA SER A 73 7.76 14.61 -10.91
C SER A 73 7.77 14.21 -12.40
N ASN A 74 8.67 13.30 -12.79
CA ASN A 74 8.71 12.68 -14.12
C ASN A 74 7.87 11.41 -14.24
N GLY A 75 7.30 10.91 -13.15
CA GLY A 75 6.58 9.64 -13.07
C GLY A 75 7.45 8.41 -12.80
N ASP A 76 8.79 8.55 -12.90
CA ASP A 76 9.70 7.40 -12.81
C ASP A 76 10.23 7.18 -11.39
N GLY A 77 10.27 8.22 -10.55
CA GLY A 77 10.68 8.07 -9.15
C GLY A 77 9.66 7.29 -8.32
N GLY A 78 10.12 6.27 -7.60
CA GLY A 78 9.27 5.44 -6.73
C GLY A 78 9.47 5.73 -5.25
N VAL A 79 8.46 5.42 -4.45
CA VAL A 79 8.55 5.39 -2.98
C VAL A 79 7.97 4.08 -2.45
N GLN A 80 8.65 3.49 -1.48
CA GLN A 80 8.22 2.29 -0.79
C GLN A 80 8.37 2.51 0.71
N VAL A 81 7.47 1.90 1.48
CA VAL A 81 7.56 1.85 2.94
C VAL A 81 7.55 0.40 3.36
N ARG A 82 8.61 0.00 4.05
CA ARG A 82 8.95 -1.40 4.35
C ARG A 82 8.81 -1.66 5.84
N GLN A 83 8.42 -2.89 6.19
CA GLN A 83 8.35 -3.35 7.58
C GLN A 83 9.28 -4.56 7.78
N PRO A 84 10.56 -4.33 8.12
CA PRO A 84 11.53 -5.40 8.36
C PRO A 84 11.13 -6.37 9.47
N GLY A 85 10.30 -5.93 10.43
CA GLY A 85 9.87 -6.75 11.56
C GLY A 85 9.06 -7.99 11.19
N TYR A 86 8.59 -8.11 9.94
CA TYR A 86 7.90 -9.30 9.44
C TYR A 86 8.83 -10.33 8.79
N ALA A 87 10.14 -10.09 8.72
CA ALA A 87 11.08 -11.09 8.24
C ALA A 87 10.99 -12.39 9.06
N GLY A 88 10.97 -13.53 8.38
CA GLY A 88 10.80 -14.86 8.96
C GLY A 88 9.35 -15.29 9.20
N VAL A 89 8.34 -14.41 9.01
CA VAL A 89 6.92 -14.77 9.14
C VAL A 89 6.53 -15.73 8.01
N PRO A 90 6.04 -16.95 8.31
CA PRO A 90 5.52 -17.84 7.28
C PRO A 90 4.28 -17.26 6.63
N LEU A 91 4.18 -17.31 5.30
CA LEU A 91 2.98 -16.83 4.60
C LEU A 91 1.71 -17.58 5.03
N THR A 92 1.83 -18.86 5.36
CA THR A 92 0.72 -19.69 5.86
C THR A 92 0.22 -19.29 7.25
N SER A 93 0.97 -18.45 7.99
CA SER A 93 0.56 -17.94 9.30
C SER A 93 -0.26 -16.65 9.23
N LEU A 94 -0.35 -16.02 8.05
CA LEU A 94 -1.12 -14.81 7.86
C LEU A 94 -2.63 -15.12 7.98
N THR A 95 -3.28 -14.45 8.92
CA THR A 95 -4.74 -14.55 9.14
C THR A 95 -5.47 -13.29 8.70
N THR A 96 -4.76 -12.20 8.45
CA THR A 96 -5.27 -10.94 7.91
C THR A 96 -4.16 -10.24 7.15
N LEU A 97 -4.48 -9.74 5.96
CA LEU A 97 -3.62 -8.85 5.18
C LEU A 97 -4.51 -7.90 4.39
N ARG A 98 -4.78 -6.73 4.98
CA ARG A 98 -5.75 -5.76 4.45
C ARG A 98 -5.16 -4.35 4.53
N TYR A 99 -5.50 -3.52 3.56
CA TYR A 99 -5.12 -2.11 3.53
C TYR A 99 -6.13 -1.31 2.70
N ASP A 100 -6.14 0.00 2.89
CA ASP A 100 -6.95 0.93 2.12
C ASP A 100 -6.06 1.87 1.32
N THR A 101 -6.51 2.24 0.12
CA THR A 101 -5.83 3.21 -0.74
C THR A 101 -6.76 4.34 -1.10
N TYR A 102 -6.19 5.54 -1.25
CA TYR A 102 -6.82 6.66 -1.94
C TYR A 102 -5.86 7.11 -3.03
N VAL A 103 -6.39 7.39 -4.22
CA VAL A 103 -5.59 7.85 -5.36
C VAL A 103 -6.25 9.08 -5.97
N SER A 104 -5.52 10.19 -6.03
CA SER A 104 -5.98 11.43 -6.68
C SER A 104 -5.60 11.48 -8.17
N VAL A 105 -4.52 10.81 -8.54
CA VAL A 105 -4.04 10.68 -9.92
C VAL A 105 -3.28 9.38 -10.08
N PHE A 106 -3.47 8.70 -11.21
CA PHE A 106 -2.67 7.54 -11.60
C PHE A 106 -2.40 7.54 -13.11
N ALA A 107 -1.40 6.78 -13.53
CA ALA A 107 -1.27 6.32 -14.91
C ALA A 107 -1.97 4.96 -15.03
N GLY A 108 -2.95 4.84 -15.94
CA GLY A 108 -3.72 3.62 -16.12
C GLY A 108 -4.68 3.35 -14.96
N CYS A 109 -4.27 2.53 -14.00
CA CYS A 109 -5.04 2.24 -12.77
C CYS A 109 -4.13 2.11 -11.55
N GLN A 110 -2.86 2.56 -11.65
CA GLN A 110 -1.84 2.26 -10.65
C GLN A 110 -2.14 2.94 -9.32
N ALA A 111 -2.51 2.14 -8.33
CA ALA A 111 -2.66 2.54 -6.94
C ALA A 111 -1.47 2.03 -6.11
N PRO A 112 -1.26 2.53 -4.88
CA PRO A 112 -0.34 1.89 -3.94
C PRO A 112 -0.61 0.40 -3.83
N TYR A 113 0.44 -0.41 -3.84
CA TYR A 113 0.36 -1.88 -3.92
C TYR A 113 1.30 -2.54 -2.90
N LEU A 114 1.13 -3.85 -2.67
CA LEU A 114 1.99 -4.61 -1.77
C LEU A 114 2.97 -5.48 -2.54
N ILE A 115 4.18 -5.56 -2.02
CA ILE A 115 5.20 -6.51 -2.45
C ILE A 115 5.55 -7.41 -1.25
N LEU A 116 5.54 -8.71 -1.44
CA LEU A 116 6.13 -9.67 -0.51
C LEU A 116 7.41 -10.23 -1.12
N ASN A 117 8.55 -9.90 -0.50
CA ASN A 117 9.80 -10.57 -0.78
C ASN A 117 9.79 -11.89 -0.01
N VAL A 118 10.02 -13.00 -0.70
CA VAL A 118 9.82 -14.31 -0.11
C VAL A 118 11.01 -15.23 -0.28
N ASP A 119 11.24 -16.07 0.73
CA ASP A 119 12.23 -17.14 0.79
C ASP A 119 11.48 -18.46 0.99
N TRP A 120 11.63 -19.40 0.06
CA TRP A 120 11.05 -20.73 0.11
C TRP A 120 12.10 -21.83 0.30
N ASN A 121 13.40 -21.51 0.21
CA ASN A 121 14.49 -22.47 0.31
C ASN A 121 15.22 -22.45 1.68
N PHE A 122 14.90 -21.46 2.52
CA PHE A 122 15.38 -21.20 3.87
C PHE A 122 16.86 -20.76 3.98
N ASP A 123 17.43 -20.18 2.94
CA ASP A 123 18.78 -19.61 2.97
C ASP A 123 18.82 -18.13 3.44
N GLY A 124 17.66 -17.51 3.67
CA GLY A 124 17.53 -16.12 4.10
C GLY A 124 17.65 -15.10 2.97
N VAL A 125 17.69 -15.54 1.72
CA VAL A 125 17.73 -14.71 0.51
C VAL A 125 16.35 -14.68 -0.14
N THR A 126 16.02 -13.56 -0.78
CA THR A 126 14.79 -13.47 -1.59
C THR A 126 14.89 -14.41 -2.78
N ASP A 127 13.99 -15.39 -2.83
CA ASP A 127 13.80 -16.27 -3.98
C ASP A 127 12.86 -15.64 -5.03
N ASP A 128 11.83 -14.91 -4.59
CA ASP A 128 10.80 -14.32 -5.47
C ASP A 128 10.21 -13.03 -4.87
N LEU A 129 9.57 -12.24 -5.73
CA LEU A 129 8.75 -11.10 -5.35
C LEU A 129 7.30 -11.35 -5.78
N LEU A 130 6.38 -11.29 -4.83
CA LEU A 130 4.95 -11.37 -5.09
C LEU A 130 4.32 -9.99 -5.04
N PHE A 131 3.60 -9.63 -6.10
CA PHE A 131 2.97 -8.33 -6.25
C PHE A 131 1.46 -8.45 -6.17
N PHE A 132 0.86 -7.74 -5.21
CA PHE A 132 -0.58 -7.56 -5.13
C PHE A 132 -0.92 -6.15 -5.62
N GLU A 133 -1.36 -6.04 -6.87
CA GLU A 133 -1.74 -4.76 -7.46
C GLU A 133 -3.27 -4.60 -7.50
N PRO A 134 -3.82 -3.50 -6.95
CA PRO A 134 -5.25 -3.18 -7.03
C PRO A 134 -5.86 -3.25 -8.43
N CYS A 135 -5.11 -2.86 -9.46
CA CYS A 135 -5.49 -2.98 -10.88
C CYS A 135 -6.01 -4.36 -11.27
N TYR A 136 -5.47 -5.41 -10.65
CA TYR A 136 -5.73 -6.80 -11.04
C TYR A 136 -6.77 -7.50 -10.16
N GLN A 137 -7.44 -6.79 -9.26
CA GLN A 137 -8.37 -7.36 -8.27
C GLN A 137 -9.83 -7.34 -8.75
N THR A 138 -10.06 -7.41 -10.06
CA THR A 138 -11.41 -7.38 -10.65
C THR A 138 -12.07 -8.77 -10.73
N GLY A 139 -11.34 -9.84 -10.41
CA GLY A 139 -11.80 -11.23 -10.55
C GLY A 139 -11.86 -11.73 -12.00
N ALA A 140 -11.40 -10.93 -12.97
CA ALA A 140 -11.51 -11.24 -14.40
C ALA A 140 -10.19 -11.64 -15.08
N TYR A 141 -9.06 -11.55 -14.38
CA TYR A 141 -7.74 -11.84 -14.94
C TYR A 141 -7.45 -13.35 -14.98
N SER A 142 -6.52 -13.74 -15.85
CA SER A 142 -6.09 -15.13 -15.99
C SER A 142 -5.35 -15.63 -14.74
N GLY A 143 -5.31 -16.95 -14.57
CA GLY A 143 -4.67 -17.62 -13.44
C GLY A 143 -5.68 -18.17 -12.44
N ALA A 144 -5.33 -18.13 -11.16
CA ALA A 144 -6.20 -18.57 -10.09
C ALA A 144 -7.46 -17.69 -9.98
N PRO A 145 -8.64 -18.27 -9.70
CA PRO A 145 -9.84 -17.49 -9.44
C PRO A 145 -9.65 -16.69 -8.14
N VAL A 146 -9.89 -15.38 -8.19
CA VAL A 146 -9.76 -14.46 -7.05
C VAL A 146 -11.05 -13.66 -6.89
N PRO A 147 -11.42 -13.25 -5.66
CA PRO A 147 -12.60 -12.42 -5.44
C PRO A 147 -12.50 -11.09 -6.19
N ALA A 148 -13.63 -10.63 -6.73
CA ALA A 148 -13.73 -9.29 -7.31
C ALA A 148 -13.80 -8.24 -6.18
N GLN A 149 -12.77 -7.41 -6.06
CA GLN A 149 -12.66 -6.30 -5.11
C GLN A 149 -12.88 -4.94 -5.79
N GLY A 150 -12.91 -4.93 -7.13
CA GLY A 150 -13.17 -3.75 -7.95
C GLY A 150 -11.91 -3.20 -8.61
N ALA A 151 -12.08 -2.25 -9.52
CA ALA A 151 -10.98 -1.47 -10.08
C ALA A 151 -10.71 -0.24 -9.21
N PRO A 152 -9.47 0.30 -9.20
CA PRO A 152 -9.17 1.57 -8.57
C PRO A 152 -10.02 2.72 -9.12
N VAL A 153 -10.54 3.55 -8.23
CA VAL A 153 -11.41 4.69 -8.48
C VAL A 153 -10.72 5.92 -7.88
N LEU A 154 -10.61 6.97 -8.69
CA LEU A 154 -10.02 8.21 -8.24
C LEU A 154 -10.87 8.86 -7.14
N ASP A 155 -10.18 9.59 -6.27
CA ASP A 155 -10.74 10.40 -5.20
C ASP A 155 -11.66 9.64 -4.23
N THR A 156 -11.42 8.34 -4.08
CA THR A 156 -12.22 7.45 -3.24
C THR A 156 -11.31 6.53 -2.45
N TRP A 157 -11.57 6.41 -1.14
CA TRP A 157 -10.96 5.36 -0.33
C TRP A 157 -11.52 4.00 -0.73
N GLN A 158 -10.63 3.06 -1.05
CA GLN A 158 -10.99 1.69 -1.37
C GLN A 158 -10.15 0.72 -0.56
N GLY A 159 -10.81 -0.28 0.01
CA GLY A 159 -10.19 -1.34 0.80
C GLY A 159 -9.86 -2.57 -0.04
N TRP A 160 -8.74 -3.19 0.29
CA TRP A 160 -8.23 -4.39 -0.37
C TRP A 160 -7.94 -5.49 0.66
N ASP A 161 -8.45 -6.68 0.40
CA ASP A 161 -8.09 -7.92 1.08
C ASP A 161 -7.08 -8.70 0.25
N ALA A 162 -5.80 -8.45 0.53
CA ALA A 162 -4.70 -9.07 -0.18
C ALA A 162 -4.47 -10.53 0.26
N LEU A 163 -5.02 -10.96 1.40
CA LEU A 163 -4.90 -12.35 1.86
C LEU A 163 -5.62 -13.31 0.89
N VAL A 164 -6.79 -12.90 0.40
CA VAL A 164 -7.64 -13.71 -0.50
C VAL A 164 -7.57 -13.29 -1.96
N GLY A 165 -6.86 -12.21 -2.26
CA GLY A 165 -6.76 -11.68 -3.63
C GLY A 165 -5.64 -12.31 -4.47
N GLY A 166 -5.42 -11.70 -5.64
CA GLY A 166 -4.49 -12.20 -6.64
C GLY A 166 -3.13 -11.55 -6.60
N TRP A 167 -2.11 -12.38 -6.70
CA TRP A 167 -0.70 -12.01 -6.69
C TRP A 167 -0.06 -12.45 -8.01
N TRP A 168 0.81 -11.66 -8.59
CA TRP A 168 1.69 -12.14 -9.66
C TRP A 168 3.13 -12.28 -9.15
N SER A 169 3.86 -13.24 -9.69
CA SER A 169 5.23 -13.58 -9.30
C SER A 169 6.21 -12.96 -10.28
N LEU A 170 7.28 -12.35 -9.78
CA LEU A 170 8.36 -11.85 -10.62
C LEU A 170 9.02 -12.99 -11.40
N ASN A 171 9.22 -14.13 -10.76
CA ASN A 171 9.84 -15.31 -11.38
C ASN A 171 8.98 -15.93 -12.49
N ALA A 172 7.68 -15.63 -12.56
CA ALA A 172 6.84 -16.00 -13.69
C ALA A 172 7.20 -15.23 -14.98
N GLY A 173 7.90 -14.08 -14.86
CA GLY A 173 8.39 -13.29 -15.98
C GLY A 173 7.31 -12.59 -16.82
N SER A 174 6.05 -12.64 -16.38
CA SER A 174 4.91 -12.01 -17.06
C SER A 174 4.76 -10.51 -16.74
N PHE A 175 5.36 -10.04 -15.64
CA PHE A 175 5.25 -8.65 -15.16
C PHE A 175 3.79 -8.18 -15.05
N GLY A 176 2.97 -9.00 -14.38
CA GLY A 176 1.51 -8.90 -14.32
C GLY A 176 0.86 -10.29 -14.36
N PRO A 177 -0.46 -10.39 -14.59
CA PRO A 177 -1.16 -11.67 -14.69
C PRO A 177 -0.47 -12.66 -15.66
N PRO A 178 -0.54 -13.98 -15.41
CA PRO A 178 -1.54 -14.66 -14.60
C PRO A 178 -1.35 -14.53 -13.09
N LEU A 179 -2.47 -14.52 -12.37
CA LEU A 179 -2.49 -14.41 -10.90
C LEU A 179 -2.41 -15.77 -10.23
N VAL A 180 -1.85 -15.79 -9.03
CA VAL A 180 -1.89 -16.88 -8.05
C VAL A 180 -2.51 -16.38 -6.75
N THR A 181 -3.01 -17.29 -5.93
CA THR A 181 -3.35 -16.98 -4.52
C THR A 181 -2.16 -17.30 -3.63
N LEU A 182 -2.06 -16.66 -2.45
CA LEU A 182 -1.07 -17.04 -1.44
C LEU A 182 -1.19 -18.52 -1.04
N ALA A 183 -2.42 -19.05 -1.00
CA ALA A 183 -2.68 -20.47 -0.72
C ALA A 183 -2.10 -21.40 -1.81
N SER A 184 -2.36 -21.13 -3.09
CA SER A 184 -1.80 -21.93 -4.18
C SER A 184 -0.28 -21.81 -4.25
N TYR A 185 0.26 -20.62 -3.96
CA TYR A 185 1.70 -20.39 -3.98
C TYR A 185 2.40 -21.17 -2.86
N THR A 186 1.90 -21.08 -1.63
CA THR A 186 2.48 -21.81 -0.48
C THR A 186 2.25 -23.31 -0.56
N ALA A 187 1.24 -23.79 -1.29
CA ALA A 187 1.10 -25.21 -1.62
C ALA A 187 2.20 -25.68 -2.59
N ALA A 188 2.57 -24.85 -3.57
CA ALA A 188 3.66 -25.14 -4.51
C ALA A 188 5.05 -24.95 -3.89
N GLN A 189 5.17 -24.02 -2.93
CA GLN A 189 6.41 -23.65 -2.23
C GLN A 189 6.23 -23.75 -0.71
N PRO A 190 6.20 -24.98 -0.15
CA PRO A 190 5.90 -25.18 1.27
C PRO A 190 6.88 -24.49 2.19
N GLY A 191 6.34 -23.78 3.19
CA GLY A 191 7.12 -23.12 4.23
C GLY A 191 7.72 -21.77 3.83
N THR A 192 7.33 -21.22 2.66
CA THR A 192 7.65 -19.85 2.23
C THR A 192 7.48 -18.83 3.37
N ARG A 193 8.49 -17.98 3.55
CA ARG A 193 8.54 -16.91 4.57
C ARG A 193 8.77 -15.55 3.93
N ILE A 194 8.31 -14.51 4.62
CA ILE A 194 8.65 -13.13 4.27
C ILE A 194 10.14 -12.90 4.60
N VAL A 195 10.85 -12.21 3.73
CA VAL A 195 12.21 -11.70 4.00
C VAL A 195 12.26 -10.20 3.81
N ASN A 196 13.21 -9.54 4.47
CA ASN A 196 13.51 -8.14 4.23
C ASN A 196 14.90 -8.02 3.60
N SER A 197 14.96 -8.25 2.29
CA SER A 197 16.13 -7.91 1.47
C SER A 197 15.91 -6.55 0.81
N PRO A 198 16.93 -5.67 0.72
CA PRO A 198 16.88 -4.45 -0.09
C PRO A 198 16.39 -4.74 -1.52
#